data_AF-A0A3P3XGJ5-F1
#
_entry.id   AF-A0A3P3XGJ5-F1
#
_cell.length_a   1.000
_cell.length_b   1.000
_cell.length_c   1.000
_cell.angle_alpha   90.00
_cell.angle_beta   90.00
_cell.angle_gamma   90.00
#
_symmetry.space_group_name_H-M   'P 1'
#
loop_
_entity.id
_entity.type
_entity.pdbx_description
1 polymer ?
#
loop_
_entity_poly.entity_id
_entity_poly.type
_entity_poly.pdbx_seq_one_letter_code
_entity_poly.pdbx_strand_id
1 'polypeptide(L)'
;MSIEKEYDARIDKKKRLTIRGARYSNYHVCEYENGTVVLEPRELVPPFEVSKHTLEMMDSAMMNFKNGKASAPVDLSAFSEK
;
A
#
# COMPACT_ATOMS: atom_id res chain seq x y z
N MET A 1 20.17 -7.40 6.04
CA MET A 1 20.47 -6.95 4.66
C MET A 1 19.99 -5.51 4.58
N SER A 2 20.92 -4.56 4.45
CA SER A 2 20.58 -3.14 4.37
C SER A 2 20.25 -2.78 2.92
N ILE A 3 19.22 -1.95 2.73
CA ILE A 3 18.83 -1.44 1.42
C ILE A 3 19.69 -0.21 1.13
N GLU A 4 20.41 -0.24 0.02
CA GLU A 4 21.24 0.89 -0.43
C GLU A 4 20.42 1.86 -1.30
N LYS A 5 19.54 1.32 -2.16
CA LYS A 5 18.63 2.11 -3.00
C LYS A 5 17.27 1.45 -3.12
N GLU A 6 16.25 2.31 -3.15
CA GLU A 6 14.86 1.94 -3.31
C GLU A 6 14.21 2.88 -4.33
N TYR A 7 13.59 2.33 -5.37
CA TYR A 7 12.92 3.12 -6.41
C TYR A 7 11.87 2.30 -7.17
N ASP A 8 10.97 3.00 -7.86
CA ASP A 8 10.02 2.38 -8.78
C ASP A 8 10.53 2.47 -10.23
N ALA A 9 10.48 1.35 -10.94
CA ALA A 9 10.92 1.22 -12.32
C ALA A 9 9.82 0.64 -13.20
N ARG A 10 9.79 1.09 -14.46
CA ARG A 10 8.93 0.52 -15.51
C ARG A 10 9.78 -0.30 -16.48
N ILE A 11 9.24 -1.43 -16.95
CA ILE A 11 9.87 -2.19 -18.02
C ILE A 11 10.06 -1.30 -19.25
N ASP A 12 11.33 -1.21 -19.68
CA ASP A 12 11.74 -0.39 -20.81
C ASP A 12 11.33 -1.02 -22.15
N LYS A 13 10.68 -0.22 -23.00
CA LYS A 13 10.31 -0.61 -24.37
C LYS A 13 11.53 -0.67 -25.31
N LYS A 14 12.65 -0.02 -24.97
CA LYS A 14 13.87 -0.01 -25.78
C LYS A 14 14.77 -1.25 -25.61
N LYS A 15 14.30 -2.28 -24.88
CA LYS A 15 14.94 -3.60 -24.72
C LYS A 15 16.38 -3.57 -24.15
N ARG A 16 16.75 -2.53 -23.39
CA ARG A 16 18.12 -2.41 -22.84
C ARG A 16 18.41 -3.44 -21.74
N LEU A 17 17.38 -3.80 -20.97
CA LEU A 17 17.35 -4.95 -20.08
C LEU A 17 15.87 -5.30 -19.86
N THR A 18 15.46 -6.55 -20.05
CA THR A 18 14.05 -6.96 -19.85
C THR A 18 14.00 -8.26 -19.05
N ILE A 19 13.06 -8.34 -18.10
CA ILE A 19 12.78 -9.55 -17.32
C ILE A 19 12.06 -10.52 -18.24
N ARG A 20 12.64 -11.70 -18.51
CA ARG A 20 12.01 -12.70 -19.38
C ARG A 20 10.71 -13.19 -18.74
N GLY A 21 9.61 -13.12 -19.48
CA GLY A 21 8.30 -13.58 -19.01
C GLY A 21 7.63 -12.65 -17.98
N ALA A 22 8.04 -11.38 -17.90
CA ALA A 22 7.37 -10.41 -17.04
C ALA A 22 5.87 -10.27 -17.38
N ARG A 23 5.03 -10.46 -16.35
CA ARG A 23 3.57 -10.29 -16.43
C ARG A 23 3.12 -8.86 -16.13
N TYR A 24 3.96 -8.09 -15.45
CA TYR A 24 3.66 -6.73 -15.00
C TYR A 24 4.55 -5.71 -15.70
N SER A 25 4.12 -4.45 -15.74
CA SER A 25 4.88 -3.38 -16.38
C SER A 25 5.69 -2.53 -15.40
N ASN A 26 5.27 -2.42 -14.15
CA ASN A 26 5.94 -1.62 -13.13
C ASN A 26 6.42 -2.54 -12.00
N TYR A 27 7.56 -2.19 -11.43
CA TYR A 27 8.21 -2.94 -10.36
C TYR A 27 8.77 -1.98 -9.34
N HIS A 28 8.66 -2.37 -8.08
CA HIS A 28 9.43 -1.79 -7.00
C HIS A 28 10.78 -2.49 -6.93
N VAL A 29 11.86 -1.72 -6.87
CA VAL A 29 13.23 -2.20 -6.95
C VAL A 29 13.96 -1.88 -5.66
N CYS A 30 14.46 -2.92 -5.00
CA CYS A 30 15.33 -2.79 -3.84
C CYS A 30 16.72 -3.32 -4.19
N GLU A 31 17.73 -2.45 -4.14
CA GLU A 31 19.14 -2.81 -4.29
C GLU A 31 19.78 -2.95 -2.92
N TYR A 32 20.36 -4.12 -2.65
CA TYR A 32 21.06 -4.43 -1.41
C TYR A 32 22.58 -4.28 -1.60
N GLU A 33 23.29 -3.98 -0.50
CA GLU A 33 24.75 -3.78 -0.50
C GLU A 33 25.55 -4.98 -1.06
N ASN A 34 24.99 -6.19 -0.99
CA ASN A 34 25.61 -7.39 -1.54
C ASN A 34 25.42 -7.54 -3.06
N GLY A 35 24.88 -6.52 -3.73
CA GLY A 35 24.56 -6.54 -5.17
C GLY A 35 23.29 -7.30 -5.53
N THR A 36 22.51 -7.76 -4.55
CA THR A 36 21.21 -8.39 -4.82
C THR A 36 20.19 -7.32 -5.21
N VAL A 37 19.40 -7.59 -6.24
CA VAL A 37 18.29 -6.74 -6.66
C VAL A 37 16.99 -7.53 -6.53
N VAL A 38 16.08 -7.05 -5.70
CA VAL A 38 14.74 -7.61 -5.55
C VAL A 38 13.75 -6.76 -6.33
N LEU A 39 12.87 -7.44 -7.09
CA LEU A 39 11.90 -6.82 -7.98
C LEU A 39 10.50 -7.29 -7.60
N GLU A 40 9.72 -6.40 -7.01
CA GLU A 40 8.34 -6.70 -6.61
C GLU A 40 7.37 -6.11 -7.64
N PRO A 41 6.51 -6.92 -8.29
CA PRO A 41 5.57 -6.40 -9.26
C PRO A 41 4.58 -5.41 -8.63
N ARG A 42 4.39 -4.25 -9.25
CA ARG A 42 3.39 -3.25 -8.87
C ARG A 42 2.42 -2.99 -10.00
N GLU A 43 1.14 -3.00 -9.67
CA GLU A 43 0.10 -2.45 -10.53
C GLU A 43 -0.13 -0.99 -10.19
N LEU A 44 -0.18 -0.16 -11.23
CA LEU A 44 -0.51 1.25 -11.08
C LEU A 44 -2.03 1.35 -11.03
N VAL A 45 -2.58 1.02 -9.87
CA VAL A 45 -4.00 1.23 -9.59
C VAL A 45 -4.19 2.67 -9.11
N PRO A 46 -5.32 3.31 -9.46
CA PRO A 46 -5.68 4.55 -8.78
C PRO A 46 -5.69 4.27 -7.27
N PRO A 47 -5.20 5.21 -6.44
CA PRO A 47 -5.31 5.09 -4.99
C PRO A 47 -6.74 4.73 -4.62
N PHE A 48 -6.91 3.96 -3.54
CA PHE A 48 -8.24 3.71 -3.00
C PHE A 48 -8.80 5.05 -2.50
N GLU A 49 -9.54 5.74 -3.37
CA GLU A 49 -10.13 7.03 -3.06
C GLU A 49 -11.46 6.79 -2.34
N VAL A 50 -11.54 7.24 -1.08
CA VAL A 50 -12.82 7.37 -0.41
C VAL A 50 -13.57 8.56 -0.99
N SER A 51 -14.90 8.46 -1.09
CA SER A 51 -15.69 9.60 -1.54
C SER A 51 -15.47 10.80 -0.60
N LYS A 52 -15.58 12.03 -1.13
CA LYS A 52 -15.46 13.26 -0.32
C LYS A 52 -16.37 13.23 0.91
N HIS A 53 -17.59 12.73 0.72
CA HIS A 53 -18.56 12.59 1.80
C HIS A 53 -18.11 11.58 2.87
N THR A 54 -17.51 10.45 2.46
CA THR A 54 -16.96 9.46 3.39
C THR A 54 -15.80 10.04 4.19
N LEU A 55 -14.93 10.83 3.54
CA LEU A 55 -13.82 11.52 4.22
C LEU A 55 -14.33 12.52 5.27
N GLU A 56 -15.31 13.35 4.92
CA GLU A 56 -15.94 14.31 5.85
C GLU A 56 -16.59 13.61 7.05
N MET A 57 -17.23 12.46 6.83
CA MET A 57 -17.77 11.63 7.92
C MET A 57 -16.68 11.10 8.85
N MET A 58 -15.55 10.63 8.28
CA MET A 58 -14.40 10.17 9.07
C MET A 58 -13.81 11.30 9.92
N ASP A 59 -13.62 12.49 9.34
CA ASP A 59 -13.11 13.66 10.06
C ASP A 59 -14.03 14.05 11.21
N SER A 60 -15.35 14.07 10.96
CA SER A 60 -16.36 14.36 11.98
C SER A 60 -16.37 13.31 13.10
N ALA A 61 -16.21 12.04 12.76
CA ALA A 61 -16.11 10.95 13.74
C ALA A 61 -14.86 11.11 14.62
N MET A 62 -13.71 11.46 14.04
CA MET A 62 -12.48 11.71 14.78
C MET A 62 -12.58 12.92 15.71
N MET A 63 -13.25 14.00 15.29
CA MET A 63 -13.52 15.16 16.14
C MET A 63 -14.42 14.79 17.33
N ASN A 64 -15.49 14.04 17.08
CA ASN A 64 -16.39 13.57 18.14
C ASN A 64 -15.67 12.65 19.14
N PHE A 65 -14.82 11.75 18.65
CA PHE A 65 -13.99 10.89 19.49
C PHE A 65 -13.04 11.69 20.39
N LYS A 66 -12.34 12.70 19.85
CA LYS A 66 -11.48 13.61 20.63
C LYS A 66 -12.26 14.39 21.70
N ASN A 67 -13.53 14.71 21.42
CA ASN A 67 -14.43 15.39 22.34
C ASN A 67 -15.14 14.44 23.33
N GLY A 68 -14.76 13.16 23.38
CA GLY A 68 -15.37 12.15 24.26
C GLY A 68 -16.78 11.72 23.88
N LYS A 69 -17.27 12.13 22.70
CA LYS A 69 -18.58 11.74 22.14
C LYS A 69 -18.40 10.49 21.29
N ALA A 70 -18.31 9.34 21.94
CA ALA A 70 -18.22 8.04 21.28
C ALA A 70 -19.52 7.24 21.43
N SER A 71 -19.79 6.35 20.47
CA SER A 71 -20.88 5.37 20.60
C SER A 71 -20.56 4.35 21.68
N ALA A 72 -21.57 3.57 22.08
CA ALA A 72 -21.33 2.38 22.89
C ALA A 72 -20.30 1.45 22.20
N PRO A 73 -19.46 0.75 22.97
CA PRO A 73 -18.56 -0.26 22.44
C PRO A 73 -19.31 -1.28 21.59
N VAL A 74 -18.69 -1.68 20.47
CA VAL A 74 -19.23 -2.77 19.65
C VAL A 74 -19.05 -4.07 20.43
N ASP A 75 -20.16 -4.78 20.68
CA ASP A 75 -20.11 -6.10 21.29
C ASP A 75 -19.60 -7.11 20.26
N LEU A 76 -18.43 -7.69 20.54
CA LEU A 76 -17.77 -8.69 19.71
C LEU A 76 -17.84 -10.10 20.34
N SER A 77 -18.63 -10.28 21.40
CA SER A 77 -18.71 -11.56 22.14
C SER A 77 -19.17 -12.73 21.26
N ALA A 78 -19.92 -12.46 20.19
CA ALA A 78 -20.34 -13.47 19.21
C ALA A 78 -19.21 -13.95 18.27
N PHE A 79 -18.08 -13.23 18.22
CA PHE A 79 -16.94 -13.50 17.31
C PHE A 79 -15.67 -13.92 18.05
N SER A 80 -15.68 -13.98 19.39
CA SER A 80 -14.61 -14.65 20.13
C SER A 80 -14.82 -16.15 20.03
N GLU A 81 -14.14 -16.79 19.09
CA GLU A 81 -14.02 -18.25 19.09
C GLU A 81 -13.32 -18.74 20.37
N LYS A 82 -13.71 -19.94 20.78
CA LYS A 82 -13.18 -20.73 21.88
C LYS A 82 -11.80 -21.30 21.56
#